data_AF-A0A3M1P692-F1
#
_entry.id   AF-A0A3M1P692-F1
#
_cell.length_a   1.000
_cell.length_b   1.000
_cell.length_c   1.000
_cell.angle_alpha   90.00
_cell.angle_beta   90.00
_cell.angle_gamma   90.00
#
_symmetry.space_group_name_H-M   'P 1'
#
loop_
_entity.id
_entity.type
_entity.pdbx_description
1 polymer ?
#
loop_
_entity_poly.entity_id
_entity_poly.type
_entity_poly.pdbx_seq_one_letter_code
_entity_poly.pdbx_strand_id
1 'polypeptide(L)' 'RYGHPAFAQLRRSTAEEIRTGAEDGAEMGAFNQLKEALREANLRAALDEYLRFGLESGLFYIT' A
#
# COMPACT_ATOMS: atom_id res chain seq x y z
N ARG A 1 6.27 -6.28 -16.68
CA ARG A 1 7.22 -6.48 -17.81
C ARG A 1 8.52 -5.79 -17.45
N TYR A 2 9.67 -6.31 -17.86
CA TYR A 2 10.94 -5.59 -17.70
C TYR A 2 10.82 -4.17 -18.28
N GLY A 3 11.26 -3.16 -17.53
CA GLY A 3 11.09 -1.73 -17.85
C GLY A 3 9.77 -1.09 -17.36
N HIS A 4 8.83 -1.85 -16.80
CA HIS A 4 7.68 -1.29 -16.10
C HIS A 4 8.11 -0.88 -14.67
N PRO A 5 7.72 0.29 -14.13
CA PRO A 5 8.14 0.70 -12.79
C PRO A 5 7.74 -0.31 -11.70
N ALA A 6 6.50 -0.83 -11.80
CA ALA A 6 5.98 -1.91 -10.96
C ALA A 6 6.64 -3.30 -11.15
N PHE A 7 7.64 -3.46 -12.03
CA PHE A 7 8.18 -4.78 -12.32
C PHE A 7 8.83 -5.40 -11.08
N ALA A 8 8.41 -6.62 -10.74
CA ALA A 8 8.81 -7.37 -9.55
C ALA A 8 8.32 -6.81 -8.19
N GLN A 9 7.48 -5.78 -8.17
CA GLN A 9 6.70 -5.43 -6.97
C GLN A 9 5.61 -6.45 -6.70
N LEU A 10 5.22 -6.62 -5.43
CA LEU A 10 4.08 -7.47 -5.10
C LEU A 10 2.80 -6.88 -5.67
N ARG A 11 1.96 -7.74 -6.24
CA ARG A 11 0.63 -7.33 -6.70
C ARG A 11 -0.28 -7.09 -5.50
N ARG A 12 -1.23 -6.16 -5.66
CA ARG A 12 -2.32 -5.96 -4.69
C ARG A 12 -3.28 -7.15 -4.56
N SER A 13 -3.20 -8.14 -5.45
CA SER A 13 -3.92 -9.42 -5.31
C SER A 13 -3.15 -10.46 -4.50
N THR A 14 -1.88 -10.21 -4.17
CA THR A 14 -1.08 -11.09 -3.29
C THR A 14 -1.69 -11.08 -1.89
N ALA A 15 -1.64 -12.21 -1.19
CA ALA A 15 -2.11 -12.34 0.20
C ALA A 15 -1.55 -11.22 1.10
N GLU A 16 -2.40 -10.69 1.99
CA GLU A 16 -2.06 -9.56 2.85
C GLU A 16 -0.85 -9.86 3.73
N GLU A 17 -0.79 -11.08 4.26
CA GLU A 17 0.29 -11.60 5.11
C GLU A 17 1.66 -11.52 4.41
N ILE A 18 1.69 -11.55 3.07
CA ILE A 18 2.92 -11.39 2.30
C ILE A 18 3.21 -9.90 2.03
N ARG A 19 2.16 -9.09 1.77
CA ARG A 19 2.30 -7.65 1.53
C ARG A 19 2.65 -6.85 2.78
N THR A 20 2.42 -7.41 3.96
CA THR A 20 2.76 -6.81 5.26
C THR A 20 3.72 -7.67 6.06
N GLY A 21 4.29 -8.71 5.44
CA GLY A 21 5.06 -9.76 6.13
C GLY A 21 6.50 -9.39 6.46
N ALA A 22 6.98 -8.21 6.06
CA ALA A 22 8.30 -7.74 6.49
C ALA A 22 8.32 -7.45 7.99
N GLU A 23 9.51 -7.42 8.58
CA GLU A 23 9.69 -7.18 10.02
C GLU A 23 9.09 -5.85 10.51
N ASP A 24 8.95 -4.88 9.60
CA ASP A 24 8.41 -3.55 9.85
C ASP A 24 6.97 -3.37 9.36
N GLY A 25 6.31 -4.45 8.94
CA GLY A 25 4.94 -4.44 8.43
C GLY A 25 4.79 -3.96 6.98
N ALA A 26 5.91 -3.69 6.27
CA ALA A 26 5.88 -3.38 4.85
C ALA A 26 5.94 -4.65 3.98
N GLU A 27 6.05 -4.47 2.66
CA GLU A 27 6.13 -5.62 1.77
C GLU A 27 7.48 -6.34 1.91
N MET A 28 7.47 -7.66 1.78
CA MET A 28 8.69 -8.45 1.73
C MET A 28 9.42 -8.26 0.39
N GLY A 29 10.75 -8.16 0.43
CA GLY A 29 11.61 -8.18 -0.76
C GLY A 29 12.18 -6.82 -1.15
N ALA A 30 12.65 -6.72 -2.40
CA ALA A 30 13.47 -5.60 -2.90
C ALA A 30 12.75 -4.24 -3.02
N PHE A 31 11.44 -4.20 -2.76
CA PHE A 31 10.63 -2.97 -2.80
C PHE A 31 10.10 -2.55 -1.43
N ASN A 32 10.53 -3.22 -0.35
CA ASN A 32 10.19 -2.87 1.04
C ASN A 32 10.35 -1.37 1.36
N GLN A 33 11.35 -0.69 0.77
CA GLN A 33 11.61 0.74 0.93
C GLN A 33 10.49 1.66 0.43
N LEU A 34 9.59 1.20 -0.44
CA LEU A 34 8.46 1.99 -0.91
C LEU A 34 7.38 2.16 0.16
N LYS A 35 7.32 1.23 1.12
CA LYS A 35 6.38 1.25 2.24
C LYS A 35 4.91 1.36 1.81
N GLU A 36 4.54 0.81 0.64
CA GLU A 36 3.19 0.96 0.08
C GLU A 36 2.08 0.49 1.05
N ALA A 37 2.24 -0.67 1.69
CA ALA A 37 1.26 -1.17 2.65
C ALA A 37 1.09 -0.24 3.87
N LEU A 38 2.19 0.29 4.41
CA LEU A 38 2.17 1.23 5.53
C LEU A 38 1.57 2.59 5.12
N ARG A 39 1.88 3.08 3.91
CA ARG A 39 1.32 4.33 3.37
C ARG A 39 -0.19 4.21 3.21
N GLU A 40 -0.67 3.08 2.70
CA GLU A 40 -2.11 2.81 2.59
C GLU A 40 -2.76 2.76 3.98
N ALA A 41 -2.20 2.01 4.92
CA ALA A 41 -2.73 1.89 6.28
C ALA A 41 -2.80 3.26 6.99
N ASN A 42 -1.73 4.05 6.90
CA ASN A 42 -1.69 5.39 7.47
C ASN A 42 -2.71 6.33 6.83
N LEU A 43 -2.90 6.24 5.51
CA LEU A 43 -3.89 7.05 4.81
C LEU A 43 -5.31 6.67 5.21
N ARG A 44 -5.62 5.37 5.36
CA ARG A 44 -6.91 4.91 5.87
C ARG A 44 -7.18 5.42 7.28
N ALA A 45 -6.21 5.27 8.19
CA ALA A 45 -6.34 5.79 9.55
C ALA A 45 -6.60 7.30 9.58
N ALA A 46 -5.87 8.07 8.77
CA ALA A 46 -6.09 9.51 8.67
C ALA A 46 -7.46 9.88 8.09
N LEU A 47 -7.98 9.11 7.12
CA LEU A 47 -9.31 9.33 6.57
C LEU A 47 -10.39 8.99 7.60
N ASP A 48 -10.24 7.89 8.34
CA ASP A 48 -11.19 7.51 9.39
C ASP A 48 -11.27 8.57 10.51
N GLU A 49 -10.14 9.20 10.84
CA GLU A 49 -10.06 10.20 11.90
C GLU A 49 -10.46 11.61 11.44
N TYR A 50 -10.07 12.01 10.23
CA TYR A 50 -10.13 13.41 9.80
C TYR A 50 -11.05 13.69 8.60
N LEU A 51 -11.68 12.69 8.00
CA LEU A 51 -12.63 12.94 6.91
C LEU A 51 -13.84 13.70 7.44
N ARG A 52 -14.13 14.84 6.82
CA ARG A 52 -15.26 15.68 7.23
C ARG A 52 -16.58 14.99 6.92
N PHE A 53 -17.56 15.23 7.78
CA PHE A 53 -18.93 14.78 7.55
C PHE A 53 -19.46 15.23 6.18
N GLY A 54 -20.17 14.33 5.50
CA GLY A 54 -20.75 14.58 4.18
C GLY A 54 -19.77 14.42 3.02
N LEU A 55 -18.53 13.97 3.26
CA LEU A 55 -17.58 13.60 2.21
C LEU A 55 -17.37 12.09 2.16
N GLU A 56 -17.04 11.59 0.98
CA GLU A 56 -16.60 10.21 0.74
C GLU A 56 -15.16 10.21 0.21
N SER A 57 -14.41 9.16 0.54
CA SER A 57 -13.03 9.00 0.07
C SER A 57 -12.85 7.70 -0.72
N GLY A 58 -11.93 7.72 -1.67
CA GLY A 58 -11.59 6.57 -2.51
C GLY A 58 -10.08 6.47 -2.70
N LEU A 59 -9.56 5.23 -2.72
CA LEU A 59 -8.15 4.95 -2.94
C LEU A 59 -7.90 4.55 -4.39
N PHE A 60 -7.07 5.34 -5.08
CA PHE A 60 -6.64 5.10 -6.45
C PHE A 60 -5.16 4.76 -6.45
N TYR A 61 -4.81 3.75 -7.22
CA TYR A 61 -3.48 3.16 -7.18
C TYR A 61 -2.86 3.23 -8.57
N ILE A 62 -1.68 3.82 -8.63
CA ILE A 62 -0.95 4.08 -9.87
C ILE A 62 0.47 3.58 -9.66
N THR A 63 1.06 2.99 -10.71
CA THR A 63 2.41 2.44 -10.67
C THR A 63 3.14 2.71 -11.96
#